data_AF-A0A7X3HFY3-F1
#
_entry.id   AF-A0A7X3HFY3-F1
#
_cell.length_a   1.000
_cell.length_b   1.000
_cell.length_c   1.000
_cell.angle_alpha   90.00
_cell.angle_beta   90.00
_cell.angle_gamma   90.00
#
_symmetry.space_group_name_H-M   'P 1'
#
loop_
_entity.id
_entity.type
_entity.pdbx_description
1 polymer ?
#
loop_
_entity_poly.entity_id
_entity_poly.type
_entity_poly.pdbx_seq_one_letter_code
_entity_poly.pdbx_strand_id
1 'polypeptide(L)'
;LAVTEGGRILDTMTLQALMGRYPLVCGMTGTAVAATDQLRQFYGLRVSVIEPNVPSQRFDEADRVYATIEEKFNALVQEISAIHATGQPVLVGTQDVSESETLANALRELDIEVSVLNAKNDAEEAR
;
A
#
# COMPACT_ATOMS: atom_id res chain seq x y z
N LEU A 1 12.02 4.96 36.23
CA LEU A 1 10.91 4.34 35.49
C LEU A 1 10.84 2.90 35.92
N ALA A 2 9.76 2.49 36.60
CA ALA A 2 9.57 1.10 37.01
C ALA A 2 9.37 0.27 35.74
N VAL A 3 10.29 -0.66 35.49
CA VAL A 3 10.18 -1.60 34.36
C VAL A 3 9.01 -2.52 34.66
N THR A 4 7.93 -2.39 33.90
CA THR A 4 6.82 -3.34 33.91
C THR A 4 7.39 -4.72 33.55
N GLU A 5 7.02 -5.78 34.30
CA GLU A 5 7.41 -7.15 33.98
C GLU A 5 7.10 -7.43 32.51
N GLY A 6 8.11 -7.87 31.75
CA GLY A 6 7.99 -8.11 30.33
C GLY A 6 6.87 -9.11 30.04
N GLY A 7 6.07 -8.84 29.01
CA GLY A 7 4.98 -9.73 28.60
C GLY A 7 5.48 -11.16 28.36
N ARG A 8 4.80 -12.15 28.91
CA ARG A 8 5.09 -13.58 28.70
C ARG A 8 4.26 -14.11 27.54
N ILE A 9 4.91 -14.68 26.54
CA ILE A 9 4.22 -15.41 25.46
C ILE A 9 3.68 -16.72 26.05
N LEU A 10 2.36 -16.90 25.97
CA LEU A 10 1.68 -18.11 26.45
C LEU A 10 1.52 -19.16 25.35
N ASP A 11 1.37 -18.74 24.09
CA ASP A 11 1.24 -19.61 22.92
C ASP A 11 1.65 -18.86 21.63
N THR A 12 1.90 -19.58 20.55
CA THR A 12 2.26 -19.03 19.23
C THR A 12 1.84 -19.97 18.12
N MET A 13 1.22 -19.43 17.07
CA MET A 13 0.83 -20.17 15.88
C MET A 13 1.08 -19.33 14.63
N THR A 14 1.55 -19.96 13.56
CA THR A 14 1.69 -19.28 12.26
C THR A 14 0.33 -19.12 11.59
N LEU A 15 0.18 -18.10 10.73
CA LEU A 15 -1.03 -17.95 9.92
C LEU A 15 -1.30 -19.21 9.08
N GLN A 16 -0.26 -19.85 8.55
CA GLN A 16 -0.41 -21.09 7.79
C GLN A 16 -1.04 -22.22 8.62
N ALA A 17 -0.56 -22.43 9.86
CA ALA A 17 -1.12 -23.43 10.76
C ALA A 17 -2.56 -23.10 11.14
N LEU A 18 -2.88 -21.82 11.37
CA LEU A 18 -4.25 -21.36 11.63
C LEU A 18 -5.18 -21.69 10.46
N MET A 19 -4.78 -21.36 9.23
CA MET A 19 -5.59 -21.60 8.03
C MET A 19 -5.84 -23.10 7.82
N GLY A 20 -4.86 -23.96 8.12
CA GLY A 20 -5.00 -25.42 8.03
C GLY A 20 -6.03 -26.02 8.99
N ARG A 21 -6.52 -25.27 9.99
CA ARG A 21 -7.58 -25.73 10.91
C ARG A 21 -8.98 -25.57 10.34
N TYR A 22 -9.15 -24.79 9.27
CA TYR A 22 -10.45 -24.59 8.64
C TYR A 22 -10.79 -25.78 7.72
N PRO A 23 -12.01 -26.34 7.78
CA PRO A 23 -12.44 -27.39 6.86
C PRO A 23 -12.45 -26.94 5.39
N LEU A 24 -12.66 -25.64 5.16
CA LEU A 24 -12.65 -25.01 3.84
C LEU A 24 -11.96 -23.66 3.93
N VAL A 25 -11.06 -23.40 2.99
CA VAL A 25 -10.37 -22.12 2.85
C VAL A 25 -10.69 -21.54 1.47
N CYS A 26 -11.07 -20.27 1.44
CA CYS A 26 -11.29 -19.50 0.23
C CYS A 26 -10.84 -18.05 0.45
N GLY A 27 -10.65 -17.28 -0.62
CA GLY A 27 -10.23 -15.88 -0.54
C GLY A 27 -10.37 -15.15 -1.87
N MET A 28 -10.27 -13.83 -1.82
CA MET A 28 -10.38 -12.92 -2.97
C MET A 28 -9.24 -11.89 -2.93
N THR A 29 -8.68 -11.58 -4.08
CA THR A 29 -7.66 -10.52 -4.26
C THR A 29 -7.55 -10.14 -5.73
N GLY A 30 -7.14 -8.91 -6.02
CA GLY A 30 -6.89 -8.43 -7.38
C GLY A 30 -5.58 -8.93 -8.01
N THR A 31 -4.67 -9.52 -7.22
CA THR A 31 -3.28 -9.79 -7.65
C THR A 31 -2.80 -11.23 -7.45
N ALA A 32 -3.71 -12.19 -7.23
CA ALA A 32 -3.34 -13.58 -6.92
C ALA A 32 -2.55 -14.32 -8.00
N VAL A 33 -2.63 -13.90 -9.27
CA VAL A 33 -2.00 -14.61 -10.40
C VAL A 33 -0.49 -14.77 -10.17
N ALA A 34 0.19 -13.72 -9.73
CA ALA A 34 1.64 -13.75 -9.46
C ALA A 34 2.01 -14.65 -8.27
N ALA A 35 1.08 -14.87 -7.34
CA ALA A 35 1.28 -15.68 -6.14
C ALA A 35 0.70 -17.10 -6.27
N THR A 36 0.27 -17.52 -7.46
CA THR A 36 -0.46 -18.78 -7.67
C THR A 36 0.30 -20.00 -7.15
N ASP A 37 1.60 -20.10 -7.46
CA ASP A 37 2.41 -21.25 -7.07
C ASP A 37 2.58 -21.33 -5.55
N GLN A 38 2.78 -20.19 -4.90
CA GLN A 38 2.88 -20.11 -3.44
C GLN A 38 1.55 -20.47 -2.76
N LEU A 39 0.43 -19.94 -3.25
CA LEU A 39 -0.90 -20.25 -2.72
C LEU A 39 -1.24 -21.74 -2.86
N ARG A 40 -0.86 -22.34 -3.99
CA ARG A 40 -1.03 -23.78 -4.22
C ARG A 40 -0.11 -24.62 -3.32
N GLN A 41 1.16 -24.23 -3.20
CA GLN A 41 2.15 -24.98 -2.42
C GLN A 41 1.84 -24.96 -0.92
N PHE A 42 1.53 -23.80 -0.36
CA PHE A 42 1.41 -23.63 1.09
C PHE A 42 -0.01 -23.87 1.61
N TYR A 43 -1.04 -23.64 0.77
CA TYR A 43 -2.44 -23.67 1.19
C TYR A 43 -3.33 -24.59 0.33
N GLY A 44 -2.79 -25.22 -0.73
CA GLY A 44 -3.58 -26.03 -1.66
C GLY A 44 -4.61 -25.23 -2.46
N LEU A 45 -4.53 -23.89 -2.45
CA LEU A 45 -5.49 -23.01 -3.08
C LEU A 45 -5.20 -22.89 -4.58
N ARG A 46 -6.27 -22.89 -5.37
CA ARG A 46 -6.21 -22.59 -6.81
C ARG A 46 -6.68 -21.17 -7.04
N VAL A 47 -6.03 -20.49 -7.96
CA VAL A 47 -6.38 -19.14 -8.38
C VAL A 47 -7.20 -19.23 -9.67
N SER A 48 -8.34 -18.55 -9.69
CA SER A 48 -9.11 -18.32 -10.91
C SER A 48 -9.19 -16.83 -11.17
N VAL A 49 -8.93 -16.42 -12.40
CA VAL A 49 -9.13 -15.04 -12.83
C VAL A 49 -10.61 -14.84 -13.14
N ILE A 50 -11.18 -13.77 -12.61
CA ILE A 50 -12.54 -13.32 -12.93
C ILE A 50 -12.40 -12.09 -13.80
N GLU A 51 -13.07 -12.11 -14.95
CA GLU A 51 -13.06 -10.97 -15.87
C GLU A 51 -13.69 -9.74 -15.20
N PRO A 52 -13.12 -8.54 -15.39
CA PRO A 52 -13.68 -7.33 -14.84
C PRO A 52 -15.03 -7.01 -15.50
N ASN A 53 -15.92 -6.36 -14.75
CA ASN A 53 -17.22 -5.94 -15.28
C ASN A 53 -17.10 -4.97 -16.47
N VAL A 54 -16.04 -4.17 -16.50
CA VAL A 54 -15.72 -3.23 -17.59
C VAL A 54 -14.23 -3.33 -17.91
N PRO A 55 -13.83 -3.29 -19.20
CA PRO A 55 -12.41 -3.22 -19.56
C PRO A 55 -11.70 -2.02 -18.94
N SER A 56 -10.50 -2.24 -18.41
CA SER A 56 -9.68 -1.16 -17.86
C SER A 56 -9.25 -0.19 -18.98
N GLN A 57 -9.46 1.10 -18.75
CA GLN A 57 -8.95 2.20 -19.59
C GLN A 57 -7.80 2.95 -18.91
N ARG A 58 -7.33 2.46 -17.76
CA ARG A 58 -6.22 3.06 -17.02
C ARG A 58 -4.94 2.91 -17.85
N PHE A 59 -4.22 4.02 -18.01
CA PHE A 59 -2.90 4.01 -18.62
C PHE A 59 -1.85 3.88 -17.52
N ASP A 60 -1.08 2.79 -17.56
CA ASP A 60 0.03 2.55 -16.64
C ASP A 60 1.31 3.07 -17.30
N GLU A 61 1.80 4.22 -16.82
CA GLU A 61 3.06 4.81 -17.27
C GLU A 61 4.27 3.96 -16.88
N ALA A 62 5.34 4.03 -17.67
CA ALA A 62 6.60 3.38 -17.35
C ALA A 62 7.29 4.04 -16.15
N ASP A 63 8.07 3.25 -15.41
CA ASP A 63 8.82 3.74 -14.26
C ASP A 63 9.81 4.85 -14.64
N ARG A 64 9.83 5.92 -13.85
CA ARG A 64 10.81 7.00 -13.94
C ARG A 64 11.91 6.76 -12.90
N VAL A 65 13.14 6.53 -13.37
CA VAL A 65 14.30 6.20 -12.51
C VAL A 65 15.24 7.41 -12.42
N TYR A 66 15.63 7.76 -11.19
CA TYR A 66 16.51 8.90 -10.89
C TYR A 66 17.80 8.41 -10.25
N ALA A 67 18.89 9.18 -10.41
CA ALA A 67 20.19 8.78 -9.86
C ALA A 67 20.26 9.01 -8.35
N THR A 68 19.58 10.05 -7.85
CA THR A 68 19.54 10.39 -6.43
C THR A 68 18.11 10.51 -5.88
N ILE A 69 17.98 10.37 -4.55
CA ILE A 69 16.71 10.57 -3.85
C ILE A 69 16.24 12.02 -3.97
N GLU A 70 17.16 12.99 -3.94
CA GLU A 70 16.85 14.41 -4.07
C GLU A 70 16.27 14.73 -5.47
N GLU A 71 16.87 14.19 -6.53
CA GLU A 71 16.33 14.30 -7.90
C GLU A 71 14.94 13.67 -8.00
N LYS A 72 14.76 12.46 -7.44
CA LYS A 72 13.44 11.77 -7.38
C LYS A 72 12.41 12.66 -6.69
N PHE A 73 12.76 13.22 -5.54
CA PHE A 73 11.86 14.01 -4.71
C PHE A 73 11.47 15.31 -5.41
N ASN A 74 12.44 16.04 -5.96
CA ASN A 74 12.17 17.27 -6.70
C ASN A 74 11.29 17.02 -7.93
N ALA A 75 11.56 15.96 -8.68
CA ALA A 75 10.74 15.59 -9.83
C ALA A 75 9.32 15.18 -9.43
N LEU A 76 9.16 14.45 -8.31
CA LEU A 76 7.86 14.08 -7.76
C LEU A 76 7.03 15.32 -7.37
N VAL A 77 7.62 16.27 -6.64
CA VAL A 77 6.92 17.52 -6.24
C VAL A 77 6.50 18.34 -7.45
N GLN A 78 7.36 18.44 -8.48
CA GLN A 78 7.06 19.16 -9.72
C GLN A 78 5.91 18.49 -10.49
N GLU A 79 5.94 17.16 -10.63
CA GLU A 79 4.89 16.40 -11.32
C GLU A 79 3.54 16.57 -10.60
N ILE A 80 3.52 16.43 -9.27
CA ILE A 80 2.31 16.60 -8.47
C ILE A 80 1.76 18.01 -8.66
N SER A 81 2.61 19.04 -8.57
CA SER A 81 2.20 20.43 -8.76
C SER A 81 1.61 20.67 -10.15
N ALA A 82 2.23 20.11 -11.20
CA ALA A 82 1.75 20.24 -12.57
C ALA A 82 0.39 19.57 -12.79
N ILE A 83 0.20 18.36 -12.26
CA ILE A 83 -1.08 17.64 -12.37
C ILE A 83 -2.14 18.31 -11.51
N HIS A 84 -1.81 18.71 -10.28
CA HIS A 84 -2.75 19.38 -9.38
C HIS A 84 -3.25 20.70 -9.95
N ALA A 85 -2.41 21.46 -10.66
CA ALA A 85 -2.81 22.69 -11.34
C ALA A 85 -3.90 22.46 -12.43
N THR A 86 -4.08 21.23 -12.91
CA THR A 86 -5.16 20.87 -13.84
C THR A 86 -6.48 20.52 -13.14
N GLY A 87 -6.48 20.43 -11.80
CA GLY A 87 -7.62 19.98 -11.00
C GLY A 87 -7.77 18.45 -10.92
N GLN A 88 -6.83 17.69 -11.47
CA GLN A 88 -6.85 16.23 -11.40
C GLN A 88 -6.45 15.74 -10.00
N PRO A 89 -7.21 14.80 -9.38
CA PRO A 89 -6.84 14.23 -8.09
C PRO A 89 -5.60 13.33 -8.22
N VAL A 90 -4.74 13.39 -7.21
CA VAL A 90 -3.47 12.65 -7.16
C VAL A 90 -3.40 11.81 -5.89
N LEU A 91 -3.11 10.52 -6.04
CA LEU A 91 -2.82 9.61 -4.93
C LEU A 91 -1.34 9.26 -4.97
N VAL A 92 -0.63 9.49 -3.87
CA VAL A 92 0.82 9.21 -3.76
C VAL A 92 1.04 8.12 -2.72
N GLY A 93 1.71 7.04 -3.12
CA GLY A 93 2.17 5.99 -2.21
C GLY A 93 3.62 6.21 -1.78
N THR A 94 3.88 6.20 -0.47
CA THR A 94 5.23 6.25 0.10
C THR A 94 5.54 4.96 0.86
N GLN A 95 6.81 4.70 1.15
CA GLN A 95 7.22 3.46 1.84
C GLN A 95 7.09 3.57 3.37
N ASP A 96 7.18 4.78 3.91
CA ASP A 96 7.03 5.05 5.33
C ASP A 96 6.37 6.41 5.58
N VAL A 97 6.01 6.63 6.85
CA VAL A 97 5.33 7.84 7.34
C VAL A 97 6.23 9.08 7.26
N SER A 98 7.54 8.92 7.41
CA SER A 98 8.49 10.04 7.39
C SER A 98 8.58 10.63 5.98
N GLU A 99 8.59 9.78 4.95
CA GLU A 99 8.55 10.18 3.55
C GLU A 99 7.22 10.88 3.24
N SER A 100 6.08 10.38 3.76
CA SER A 100 4.77 11.04 3.60
C SER A 100 4.76 12.46 4.18
N GLU A 101 5.26 12.64 5.40
CA GLU A 101 5.28 13.96 6.07
C GLU A 101 6.22 14.93 5.37
N THR A 102 7.39 14.45 4.92
CA THR A 102 8.35 15.28 4.19
C THR A 102 7.74 15.78 2.87
N LEU A 103 7.08 14.89 2.12
CA LEU A 103 6.41 15.26 0.88
C LEU A 103 5.23 16.20 1.13
N ALA A 104 4.42 15.92 2.15
CA ALA A 104 3.28 16.74 2.50
C ALA A 104 3.69 18.17 2.87
N ASN A 105 4.79 18.34 3.61
CA ASN A 105 5.31 19.67 3.95
C ASN A 105 5.80 20.42 2.71
N ALA A 106 6.54 19.76 1.82
CA ALA A 106 6.98 20.38 0.57
C ALA A 106 5.82 20.84 -0.32
N LEU A 107 4.72 20.07 -0.35
CA LEU A 107 3.51 20.43 -1.10
C LEU A 107 2.73 21.58 -0.42
N ARG A 108 2.65 21.61 0.91
CA ARG A 108 2.03 22.72 1.66
C ARG A 108 2.79 24.04 1.48
N GLU A 109 4.12 23.99 1.36
CA GLU A 109 4.94 25.17 1.03
C GLU A 109 4.61 25.75 -0.36
N LEU A 110 4.05 24.94 -1.25
CA LEU A 110 3.55 25.33 -2.57
C LEU A 110 2.04 25.64 -2.58
N ASP A 111 1.41 25.78 -1.40
CA ASP A 111 -0.02 26.05 -1.23
C ASP A 111 -0.94 24.94 -1.77
N ILE A 112 -0.44 23.70 -1.81
CA ILE A 112 -1.22 22.51 -2.20
C ILE A 112 -1.78 21.83 -0.94
N GLU A 113 -3.10 21.71 -0.87
CA GLU A 113 -3.77 21.00 0.23
C GLU A 113 -3.55 19.49 0.10
N VAL A 114 -3.11 18.84 1.18
CA VAL A 114 -2.76 17.41 1.20
C VAL A 114 -3.32 16.73 2.45
N SER A 115 -3.86 15.52 2.24
CA SER A 115 -4.28 14.61 3.32
C SER A 115 -3.26 13.47 3.43
N VAL A 116 -2.72 13.26 4.62
CA VAL A 116 -1.75 12.18 4.90
C VAL A 116 -2.47 11.02 5.57
N LEU A 117 -2.37 9.83 4.97
CA LEU A 117 -2.92 8.58 5.49
C LEU A 117 -1.75 7.76 6.05
N ASN A 118 -1.75 7.47 7.35
CA ASN A 118 -0.59 6.88 8.03
C ASN A 118 -0.85 5.46 8.57
N ALA A 119 -1.94 4.82 8.13
CA ALA A 119 -2.39 3.49 8.53
C ALA A 119 -2.54 3.33 10.06
N LYS A 120 -2.75 4.44 10.80
CA LYS A 120 -3.02 4.39 12.25
C LYS A 120 -4.51 4.43 12.56
N ASN A 121 -5.32 5.03 11.69
CA ASN A 121 -6.74 5.18 11.91
C ASN A 121 -7.56 4.90 10.64
N ASP A 122 -7.75 3.62 10.33
CA ASP A 122 -8.45 3.15 9.14
C ASP A 122 -9.83 3.81 8.94
N ALA A 123 -10.55 4.10 10.03
CA ALA A 123 -11.89 4.69 9.96
C ALA A 123 -11.89 6.19 9.61
N GLU A 124 -10.85 6.93 9.98
CA GLU A 124 -10.69 8.33 9.58
C GLU A 124 -10.05 8.45 8.19
N GLU A 125 -9.18 7.50 7.82
CA GLU A 125 -8.53 7.47 6.50
C GLU A 125 -9.49 7.05 5.37
N ALA A 126 -10.61 6.39 5.70
CA ALA A 126 -11.63 5.98 4.74
C ALA A 126 -12.75 7.02 4.51
N ARG A 127 -12.69 8.19 5.17
CA ARG A 127 -13.66 9.28 5.00
C ARG A 127 -13.29 10.19 3.84
#